data_AF-A0A951DV36-F1
#
_entry.id   AF-A0A951DV36-F1
#
_cell.length_a   1.000
_cell.length_b   1.000
_cell.length_c   1.000
_cell.angle_alpha   90.00
_cell.angle_beta   90.00
_cell.angle_gamma   90.00
#
_symmetry.space_group_name_H-M   'P 1'
#
loop_
_entity.id
_entity.type
_entity.pdbx_description
1 polymer ?
#
loop_
_entity_poly.entity_id
_entity_poly.type
_entity_poly.pdbx_seq_one_letter_code
_entity_poly.pdbx_strand_id
1 'polypeptide(L)'
;MSAEAPPSKWPIPPFSAPFAPDDAKLARLLFNGAEASPAVEGWVDATALKLIDAIRSRSGGIGGVEEVLREYALSTKEGLALMVLAEALLRVPDAATTDRLIEDKLGQGDFAHHET
;
A
#
# COMPACT_ATOMS: atom_id res chain seq x y z
N MET A 1 1.78 -35.10 12.75
CA MET A 1 2.30 -35.17 14.14
C MET A 1 2.16 -33.77 14.74
N SER A 2 1.02 -33.48 15.37
CA SER A 2 0.84 -32.19 16.06
C SER A 2 1.72 -32.20 17.30
N ALA A 3 2.71 -31.30 17.35
CA ALA A 3 3.52 -31.10 18.54
C ALA A 3 2.64 -30.44 19.61
N GLU A 4 2.39 -31.16 20.70
CA GLU A 4 1.65 -30.65 21.85
C GLU A 4 2.55 -29.68 22.61
N ALA A 5 2.12 -28.42 22.73
CA ALA A 5 2.86 -27.38 23.44
C ALA A 5 2.93 -27.70 24.95
N PRO A 6 4.03 -27.37 25.64
CA PRO A 6 4.19 -27.65 27.07
C PRO A 6 3.07 -26.96 27.88
N PRO A 7 2.59 -27.59 28.96
CA PRO A 7 1.46 -27.07 29.73
C PRO A 7 1.78 -25.69 30.32
N SER A 8 0.95 -24.71 29.97
CA SER A 8 0.98 -23.35 30.52
C SER A 8 0.78 -23.39 32.03
N LYS A 9 1.62 -22.65 32.78
CA LYS A 9 1.48 -22.45 34.24
C LYS A 9 0.28 -21.57 34.61
N TRP A 10 -0.43 -21.01 33.63
CA TRP A 10 -1.58 -20.15 33.84
C TRP A 10 -2.86 -20.84 33.32
N PRO A 11 -3.96 -20.86 34.10
CA PRO A 11 -5.20 -21.56 33.75
C PRO A 11 -6.03 -20.80 32.70
N ILE A 12 -5.41 -20.18 31.69
CA ILE A 12 -6.14 -19.66 30.55
C ILE A 12 -6.32 -20.81 29.56
N PRO A 13 -7.55 -21.16 29.17
CA PRO A 13 -7.75 -22.11 28.09
C PRO A 13 -7.04 -21.62 26.82
N PRO A 14 -6.45 -22.50 26.01
CA PRO A 14 -5.92 -22.13 24.70
C PRO A 14 -7.00 -21.42 23.87
N PHE A 15 -6.61 -20.33 23.21
CA PHE A 15 -7.52 -19.61 22.31
C PHE A 15 -7.98 -20.53 21.17
N SER A 16 -9.29 -20.61 20.98
CA SER A 16 -9.93 -21.55 20.05
C SER A 16 -11.11 -20.92 19.31
N ALA A 17 -10.98 -19.65 18.90
CA ALA A 17 -12.02 -18.99 18.11
C ALA A 17 -12.17 -19.63 16.71
N PRO A 18 -13.37 -19.57 16.11
CA PRO A 18 -13.57 -20.00 14.73
C PRO A 18 -12.63 -19.28 13.75
N PHE A 19 -11.99 -20.04 12.85
CA PHE A 19 -10.99 -19.49 11.93
C PHE A 19 -11.58 -18.56 10.86
N ALA A 20 -12.71 -18.96 10.26
CA ALA A 20 -13.38 -18.21 9.19
C ALA A 20 -14.91 -18.26 9.40
N PRO A 21 -15.43 -17.43 10.33
CA PRO A 21 -16.87 -17.28 10.50
C PRO A 21 -17.52 -16.55 9.31
N ASP A 22 -18.84 -16.65 9.20
CA ASP A 22 -19.62 -16.02 8.12
C ASP A 22 -19.62 -14.48 8.21
N ASP A 23 -19.19 -13.83 7.13
CA ASP A 23 -19.10 -12.36 7.01
C ASP A 23 -20.45 -11.67 7.20
N ALA A 24 -21.55 -12.24 6.68
CA ALA A 24 -22.87 -11.62 6.77
C ALA A 24 -23.38 -11.56 8.22
N LYS A 25 -23.09 -12.58 9.03
CA LYS A 25 -23.37 -12.58 10.47
C LYS A 25 -22.53 -11.54 11.21
N LEU A 26 -21.24 -11.42 10.88
CA LEU A 26 -20.36 -10.41 11.48
C LEU A 26 -20.79 -8.99 11.12
N ALA A 27 -21.10 -8.73 9.85
CA ALA A 27 -21.55 -7.42 9.39
C ALA A 27 -22.81 -6.96 10.14
N ARG A 28 -23.82 -7.84 10.27
CA ARG A 28 -25.05 -7.55 11.04
C ARG A 28 -24.75 -7.21 12.51
N LEU A 29 -23.83 -7.94 13.14
CA LEU A 29 -23.41 -7.68 14.51
C LEU A 29 -22.76 -6.29 14.63
N LEU A 30 -21.87 -5.95 13.70
CA LEU A 30 -21.14 -4.68 13.72
C LEU A 30 -22.04 -3.47 13.44
N PHE A 31 -22.97 -3.57 12.48
CA PHE A 31 -23.87 -2.46 12.15
C PHE A 31 -24.76 -2.05 13.32
N ASN A 32 -25.22 -3.00 14.14
CA ASN A 32 -26.05 -2.70 15.30
C ASN A 32 -25.34 -1.83 16.36
N GLY A 33 -24.01 -1.78 16.36
CA GLY A 33 -23.21 -0.98 17.30
C GLY A 33 -22.46 0.18 16.64
N ALA A 34 -22.62 0.38 15.33
CA ALA A 34 -21.83 1.33 14.55
C ALA A 34 -22.51 2.70 14.35
N GLU A 35 -23.78 2.85 14.72
CA GLU A 35 -24.48 4.13 14.57
C GLU A 35 -23.91 5.18 15.53
N ALA A 36 -23.26 6.20 14.97
CA ALA A 36 -22.84 7.38 15.72
C ALA A 36 -23.93 8.46 15.70
N SER A 37 -23.89 9.35 16.70
CA SER A 37 -24.81 10.50 16.70
C SER A 37 -24.49 11.46 15.53
N PRO A 38 -25.47 12.23 15.03
CA PRO A 38 -25.24 13.19 13.95
C PRO A 38 -24.13 14.22 14.25
N ALA A 39 -23.93 14.56 15.53
CA ALA A 39 -22.86 15.45 15.96
C ALA A 39 -21.47 14.83 15.81
N VAL A 40 -21.35 13.52 16.07
CA VAL A 40 -20.10 12.77 15.89
C VAL A 40 -19.79 12.61 14.40
N GLU A 41 -20.78 12.24 13.60
CA GLU A 41 -20.63 12.15 12.13
C GLU A 41 -20.17 13.49 11.54
N GLY A 42 -20.83 14.60 11.90
CA GLY A 42 -20.42 15.92 11.43
C GLY A 42 -19.00 16.33 11.85
N TRP A 43 -18.54 15.89 13.02
CA TRP A 43 -17.16 16.11 13.46
C TRP A 43 -16.15 15.24 12.69
N VAL A 44 -16.49 13.97 12.43
CA VAL A 44 -15.68 13.06 11.61
C VAL A 44 -15.54 13.62 10.20
N ASP A 45 -16.64 14.03 9.57
CA ASP A 45 -16.64 14.62 8.23
C ASP A 45 -15.76 15.87 8.14
N ALA A 46 -15.93 16.80 9.09
CA ALA A 46 -15.13 18.03 9.12
C ALA A 46 -13.64 17.75 9.30
N THR A 47 -13.29 16.70 10.06
CA THR A 47 -11.90 16.29 10.27
C THR A 47 -11.34 15.60 9.03
N ALA A 48 -12.08 14.67 8.45
CA ALA A 48 -11.71 13.96 7.23
C ALA A 48 -11.48 14.94 6.07
N LEU A 49 -12.36 15.94 5.91
CA LEU A 49 -12.21 16.97 4.89
C LEU A 49 -10.88 17.72 5.03
N LYS A 50 -10.54 18.18 6.24
CA LYS A 50 -9.27 18.87 6.51
C LYS A 50 -8.06 18.02 6.17
N LEU A 51 -8.10 16.72 6.49
CA LEU A 51 -7.01 15.79 6.18
C LEU A 51 -6.87 15.57 4.67
N ILE A 52 -7.98 15.38 3.97
CA ILE A 52 -7.99 15.21 2.51
C ILE A 52 -7.46 16.47 1.82
N ASP A 53 -7.90 17.65 2.25
CA ASP A 53 -7.42 18.93 1.72
C ASP A 53 -5.92 19.11 1.94
N ALA A 54 -5.42 18.75 3.13
CA ALA A 54 -3.99 18.78 3.43
C ALA A 54 -3.20 17.84 2.51
N ILE A 55 -3.66 16.59 2.31
CA ILE A 55 -3.02 15.62 1.40
C ILE A 55 -2.98 16.17 -0.03
N ARG A 56 -4.13 16.67 -0.53
CA ARG A 56 -4.27 17.19 -1.90
C ARG A 56 -3.45 18.46 -2.14
N SER A 57 -3.37 19.35 -1.16
CA SER A 57 -2.54 20.57 -1.24
C SER A 57 -1.04 20.26 -1.29
N ARG A 58 -0.63 19.10 -0.74
CA ARG A 58 0.77 18.67 -0.67
C ARG A 58 1.18 17.79 -1.86
N SER A 59 0.24 17.35 -2.71
CA SER A 59 0.49 16.49 -3.87
C SER A 59 1.32 17.15 -4.98
N GLY A 60 1.70 18.43 -4.83
CA GLY A 60 2.65 19.11 -5.73
C GLY A 60 4.14 18.93 -5.37
N GLY A 61 4.47 18.26 -4.26
CA GLY A 61 5.85 18.07 -3.81
C GLY A 61 6.31 16.63 -3.97
N ILE A 62 7.05 16.34 -5.04
CA ILE A 62 7.67 15.03 -5.39
C ILE A 62 6.68 13.88 -5.16
N GLY A 63 5.82 13.66 -6.16
CA GLY A 63 4.86 12.57 -6.21
C GLY A 63 5.51 11.25 -5.80
N GLY A 64 4.86 10.57 -4.84
CA GLY A 64 5.33 9.27 -4.36
C GLY A 64 5.34 8.23 -5.49
N VAL A 65 5.88 7.05 -5.21
CA VAL A 65 5.90 5.91 -6.15
C VAL A 65 4.52 5.68 -6.78
N GLU A 66 3.44 5.87 -6.02
CA GLU A 66 2.05 5.72 -6.48
C GLU A 66 1.64 6.72 -7.58
N GLU A 67 2.19 7.93 -7.58
CA GLU A 67 1.97 8.92 -8.63
C GLU A 67 2.69 8.54 -9.92
N VAL A 68 3.93 8.05 -9.81
CA VAL A 68 4.68 7.48 -10.95
C VAL A 68 3.96 6.25 -11.53
N LEU A 69 3.46 5.34 -10.68
CA LEU A 69 2.69 4.18 -11.13
C LEU A 69 1.40 4.59 -11.86
N ARG A 70 0.73 5.64 -11.40
CA ARG A 70 -0.50 6.17 -12.03
C ARG A 70 -0.22 6.91 -13.32
N GLU A 71 0.84 7.72 -13.38
CA GLU A 71 1.22 8.51 -14.57
C GLU A 71 1.68 7.62 -15.74
N TYR A 72 2.32 6.49 -15.44
CA TYR A 72 2.86 5.57 -16.45
C TYR A 72 2.10 4.24 -16.57
N ALA A 73 0.94 4.09 -15.90
CA ALA A 73 0.10 2.89 -15.89
C ALA A 73 0.87 1.56 -15.70
N LEU A 74 1.90 1.58 -14.85
CA LEU A 74 2.80 0.43 -14.70
C LEU A 74 2.13 -0.69 -13.89
N SER A 75 2.29 -1.92 -14.33
CA SER A 75 1.99 -3.08 -13.48
C SER A 75 2.90 -3.11 -12.24
N THR A 76 2.50 -3.83 -11.18
CA THR A 76 3.32 -3.97 -9.96
C THR A 76 4.73 -4.49 -10.26
N LYS A 77 4.89 -5.35 -11.28
CA LYS A 77 6.19 -5.90 -11.67
C LYS A 77 7.05 -4.86 -12.38
N GLU A 78 6.46 -4.07 -13.26
CA GLU A 78 7.17 -2.99 -13.97
C GLU A 78 7.56 -1.86 -13.01
N GLY A 79 6.67 -1.50 -12.09
CA GLY A 79 6.96 -0.57 -11.01
C GLY A 79 8.17 -0.99 -10.18
N LEU A 80 8.22 -2.28 -9.80
CA LEU A 80 9.37 -2.84 -9.07
C LEU A 80 10.65 -2.78 -9.92
N ALA A 81 10.59 -3.16 -11.19
CA ALA A 81 11.74 -3.12 -12.09
C ALA A 81 12.28 -1.69 -12.25
N LEU A 82 11.40 -0.70 -12.34
CA LEU A 82 11.77 0.72 -12.44
C LEU A 82 12.44 1.22 -11.16
N MET A 83 11.94 0.85 -9.97
CA MET A 83 12.58 1.22 -8.70
C MET A 83 13.96 0.58 -8.54
N VAL A 84 14.12 -0.68 -8.95
CA VAL A 84 15.42 -1.37 -8.93
C VAL A 84 16.41 -0.71 -9.88
N LEU A 85 15.96 -0.32 -11.08
CA LEU A 85 16.79 0.42 -12.03
C LEU A 85 17.19 1.79 -11.46
N ALA A 86 16.25 2.53 -10.87
CA ALA A 86 16.54 3.81 -10.22
C ALA A 86 17.58 3.65 -9.10
N GLU A 87 17.47 2.60 -8.28
CA GLU A 87 18.46 2.29 -7.24
C GLU A 87 19.85 2.00 -7.85
N ALA A 88 19.90 1.18 -8.90
CA ALA A 88 21.16 0.86 -9.58
C ALA A 88 21.83 2.12 -10.16
N LEU A 89 21.04 3.03 -10.74
CA LEU A 89 21.51 4.30 -11.28
C LEU A 89 22.00 5.26 -10.17
N LEU A 90 21.35 5.29 -9.01
CA LEU A 90 21.81 6.08 -7.85
C LEU A 90 23.14 5.58 -7.25
N ARG A 91 23.53 4.32 -7.51
CA ARG A 91 24.83 3.77 -7.08
C ARG A 91 25.98 4.10 -8.03
N VAL A 92 25.71 4.65 -9.21
CA VAL A 92 26.76 5.08 -10.16
C VAL A 92 27.36 6.40 -9.67
N PRO A 93 28.69 6.49 -9.48
CA PRO A 93 29.32 7.63 -8.82
C PRO A 93 29.42 8.89 -9.69
N ASP A 94 29.29 8.79 -11.02
CA ASP A 94 29.37 9.93 -11.93
C ASP A 94 28.12 10.06 -12.82
N ALA A 95 27.55 11.26 -12.86
CA ALA A 95 26.30 11.55 -13.58
C ALA A 95 26.42 11.29 -15.10
N ALA A 96 27.59 11.55 -15.69
CA ALA A 96 27.80 11.36 -17.13
C ALA A 96 27.77 9.87 -17.55
N THR A 97 28.14 8.94 -16.67
CA THR A 97 28.01 7.50 -16.90
C THR A 97 26.58 7.05 -16.60
N THR A 98 25.90 7.65 -15.63
CA THR A 98 24.47 7.42 -15.38
C THR A 98 23.62 7.79 -16.59
N ASP A 99 23.82 8.97 -17.19
CA ASP A 99 23.07 9.43 -18.37
C ASP A 99 23.30 8.50 -19.58
N ARG A 100 24.56 8.09 -19.82
CA ARG A 100 24.89 7.11 -20.87
C ARG A 100 24.23 5.76 -20.64
N LEU A 101 24.17 5.28 -19.39
CA LEU A 101 23.48 4.04 -19.04
C LEU A 101 21.96 4.15 -19.23
N ILE A 102 21.37 5.32 -18.92
CA ILE A 102 19.97 5.62 -19.17
C ILE A 102 19.69 5.55 -20.67
N GLU A 103 20.44 6.26 -21.50
CA GLU A 103 20.26 6.26 -22.96
C GLU A 103 20.41 4.86 -23.56
N ASP A 104 21.44 4.10 -23.15
CA ASP A 104 21.71 2.76 -23.67
C ASP A 104 20.66 1.72 -23.25
N LYS A 105 20.11 1.82 -22.03
CA LYS A 105 19.24 0.77 -21.46
C LYS A 105 17.75 1.10 -21.51
N LEU A 106 17.39 2.36 -21.34
CA LEU A 106 15.99 2.81 -21.41
C LEU A 106 15.62 3.25 -22.84
N GLY A 107 16.54 3.80 -23.62
CA GLY A 107 16.28 4.21 -25.00
C GLY A 107 15.97 3.05 -25.97
N GLN A 108 16.33 1.81 -25.58
CA GLN A 108 16.02 0.58 -26.33
C GLN A 108 14.80 -0.18 -25.77
N GLY A 109 14.22 0.28 -24.66
CA GLY A 109 13.11 -0.40 -23.99
C GLY A 109 11.77 -0.05 -24.62
N ASP A 110 11.05 -1.06 -25.12
CA ASP A 110 9.70 -0.91 -25.67
C ASP A 110 8.65 -0.96 -24.55
N PHE A 111 8.62 0.09 -23.72
CA PHE A 111 7.70 0.18 -22.57
C PHE A 111 6.25 0.42 -22.97
N ALA A 112 5.98 0.76 -24.24
CA ALA A 112 4.64 1.06 -24.74
C ALA A 112 3.84 -0.19 -25.17
N HIS A 113 4.49 -1.35 -25.30
CA HIS A 113 3.86 -2.58 -25.82
C HIS A 113 3.34 -3.55 -24.75
N HIS A 114 3.40 -3.20 -23.47
CA HIS A 114 2.87 -4.02 -22.38
C HIS A 114 1.44 -3.61 -21.98
N GLU A 115 0.49 -3.62 -22.93
CA GLU A 115 -0.94 -3.69 -22.60
C GLU A 115 -1.41 -5.15 -22.64
N THR A 116 -1.71 -5.72 -21.47
CA THR A 116 -2.55 -6.93 -21.32
C THR A 116 -3.38 -6.83 -20.05
#